data_AF-A0A522VHN8-F1
#
_entry.id   AF-A0A522VHN8-F1
#
_cell.length_a   1.000
_cell.length_b   1.000
_cell.length_c   1.000
_cell.angle_alpha   90.00
_cell.angle_beta   90.00
_cell.angle_gamma   90.00
#
_symmetry.space_group_name_H-M   'P 1'
#
loop_
_entity.id
_entity.type
_entity.pdbx_description
1 polymer ?
#
loop_
_entity_poly.entity_id
_entity_poly.type
_entity_poly.pdbx_seq_one_letter_code
_entity_poly.pdbx_strand_id
1 'polypeptide(L)' 'MINASLISQVKSLTVAERIELIGVVWKTLAPGEVPVSEKEKGLLDARLADMELNPNDQSPWSDVQARLRQQLP' A
#
# COMPACT_ATOMS: atom_id res chain seq x y z
N MET A 1 22.04 -8.01 -0.22
CA MET A 1 21.30 -8.94 -1.12
C MET A 1 20.51 -9.91 -0.26
N ILE A 2 19.28 -10.26 -0.64
CA ILE A 2 18.45 -11.22 0.11
C ILE A 2 18.94 -12.65 -0.14
N ASN A 3 18.88 -13.50 0.89
CA ASN A 3 19.30 -14.90 0.84
C ASN A 3 18.49 -15.71 -0.20
N ALA A 4 19.18 -16.44 -1.09
CA ALA A 4 18.55 -17.22 -2.15
C ALA A 4 17.64 -18.36 -1.64
N SER A 5 18.01 -18.99 -0.51
CA SER A 5 17.17 -20.02 0.14
C SER A 5 15.86 -19.43 0.66
N LEU A 6 15.90 -18.22 1.21
CA LEU A 6 14.69 -17.50 1.66
C LEU A 6 13.75 -17.22 0.48
N ILE A 7 14.30 -16.79 -0.67
CA ILE A 7 13.50 -16.57 -1.89
C ILE A 7 12.84 -17.87 -2.38
N SER A 8 13.54 -19.01 -2.29
CA SER A 8 12.98 -20.31 -2.65
C SER A 8 11.76 -20.66 -1.77
N GLN A 9 11.89 -20.45 -0.45
CA GLN A 9 10.80 -20.69 0.50
C GLN A 9 9.60 -19.77 0.27
N VAL A 10 9.83 -18.48 0.00
CA VAL A 10 8.75 -17.53 -0.33
C VAL A 10 8.04 -17.95 -1.62
N LYS A 11 8.74 -18.51 -2.60
CA LYS A 11 8.14 -18.98 -3.86
C LYS A 11 7.30 -20.24 -3.70
N SER A 12 7.53 -21.06 -2.67
CA SER A 12 6.70 -22.24 -2.39
C SER A 12 5.39 -21.92 -1.66
N LEU A 13 5.23 -20.69 -1.16
CA LEU A 13 4.01 -20.23 -0.50
C LEU A 13 2.90 -19.96 -1.52
N THR A 14 1.66 -20.19 -1.08
CA THR A 14 0.46 -19.71 -1.78
C THR A 14 0.44 -18.19 -1.88
N VAL A 15 -0.41 -17.63 -2.74
CA VAL A 15 -0.59 -16.17 -2.84
C VAL A 15 -1.03 -15.57 -1.50
N ALA A 16 -1.96 -16.23 -0.80
CA ALA A 16 -2.47 -15.77 0.49
C ALA A 16 -1.37 -15.71 1.55
N GLU A 17 -0.58 -16.78 1.69
CA GLU A 17 0.53 -16.85 2.64
C GLU A 17 1.62 -15.80 2.33
N ARG A 18 1.88 -15.50 1.05
CA ARG A 18 2.82 -14.43 0.69
C ARG A 18 2.33 -13.06 1.12
N ILE A 19 1.03 -12.78 0.96
CA ILE A 19 0.43 -11.52 1.41
C ILE A 19 0.49 -11.42 2.94
N GLU A 20 0.19 -12.51 3.65
CA GLU A 20 0.31 -12.57 5.10
C GLU A 20 1.76 -12.33 5.55
N LEU A 21 2.73 -12.99 4.92
CA LEU A 21 4.15 -12.81 5.21
C LEU A 21 4.59 -11.36 5.01
N ILE A 22 4.18 -10.71 3.92
CA ILE A 22 4.45 -9.28 3.69
C ILE A 22 3.94 -8.46 4.87
N GLY A 23 2.71 -8.71 5.34
CA GLY A 23 2.12 -8.02 6.48
C GLY A 23 2.87 -8.25 7.79
N VAL A 24 3.31 -9.49 8.04
CA VAL A 24 4.10 -9.83 9.25
C VAL A 24 5.47 -9.15 9.22
N VAL A 25 6.19 -9.24 8.11
CA VAL A 25 7.50 -8.58 7.94
C VAL A 25 7.36 -7.07 8.02
N TRP A 26 6.29 -6.49 7.48
CA TRP A 26 6.04 -5.05 7.60
C TRP A 26 5.91 -4.61 9.07
N LYS A 27 5.26 -5.42 9.92
CA LYS A 27 5.11 -5.13 11.35
C LYS A 27 6.41 -5.25 12.15
N THR A 28 7.45 -5.88 11.61
CA THR A 28 8.75 -5.94 12.29
C THR A 28 9.55 -4.65 12.16
N LEU A 29 9.13 -3.73 11.29
CA LEU A 29 9.79 -2.45 11.08
C LEU A 29 9.26 -1.41 12.08
N ALA A 30 10.16 -0.72 12.76
CA ALA A 30 9.77 0.38 13.65
C ALA A 30 9.52 1.69 12.86
N PRO A 31 8.61 2.56 13.34
CA PRO A 31 8.48 3.90 12.78
C PRO A 31 9.83 4.63 12.77
N GLY A 32 10.24 5.13 11.60
CA GLY A 32 11.52 5.82 11.42
C GLY A 32 12.68 4.96 10.89
N GLU A 33 12.56 3.63 10.90
CA GLU A 33 13.52 2.75 10.18
C GLU A 33 13.40 2.90 8.66
N VAL A 34 12.22 3.29 8.20
CA VAL A 34 11.94 3.69 6.82
C VAL A 34 11.63 5.20 6.84
N PRO A 35 12.65 6.07 6.73
CA PRO A 35 12.42 7.51 6.73
C PRO A 35 11.66 7.90 5.46
N VAL A 36 10.61 8.71 5.63
CA VAL A 36 9.92 9.35 4.52
C VAL A 36 10.81 10.50 4.01
N SER A 37 11.15 10.50 2.73
CA SER A 37 11.94 11.58 2.14
C SER A 37 11.15 12.88 2.09
N GLU A 38 11.84 14.02 2.10
CA GLU A 38 11.20 15.33 1.96
C GLU A 38 10.37 15.44 0.67
N LYS A 39 10.77 14.74 -0.40
CA LYS A 39 10.02 14.68 -1.65
C LYS A 39 8.69 13.94 -1.49
N GLU A 40 8.69 12.80 -0.81
CA GLU A 40 7.48 12.02 -0.54
C GLU A 40 6.56 12.77 0.41
N LYS A 41 7.12 13.42 1.43
CA LYS A 41 6.37 14.29 2.33
C LYS A 41 5.70 15.44 1.58
N GLY A 42 6.44 16.15 0.72
CA GLY A 42 5.88 17.22 -0.11
C GLY A 42 4.78 16.74 -1.07
N LEU A 43 4.87 15.51 -1.58
CA LEU A 43 3.78 14.91 -2.37
C LEU A 43 2.52 14.68 -1.52
N LEU A 44 2.67 14.17 -0.29
CA LEU A 44 1.56 13.96 0.63
C LEU A 44 0.91 15.29 1.02
N ASP A 45 1.71 16.30 1.38
CA ASP A 45 1.24 17.63 1.75
C ASP A 45 0.44 18.27 0.60
N ALA A 46 0.93 18.16 -0.64
CA ALA A 46 0.22 18.66 -1.82
C ALA A 46 -1.12 17.94 -2.05
N ARG A 47 -1.19 16.63 -1.82
CA ARG A 47 -2.43 15.85 -1.98
C ARG A 47 -3.44 16.12 -0.89
N LEU A 48 -2.98 16.39 0.32
CA LEU A 48 -3.84 16.82 1.43
C LEU A 48 -4.44 18.20 1.14
N ALA A 49 -3.63 19.16 0.69
CA ALA A 49 -4.11 20.49 0.33
C ALA A 49 -5.12 20.45 -0.83
N ASP A 50 -4.87 19.64 -1.86
CA ASP A 50 -5.81 19.43 -2.97
C ASP A 50 -7.14 18.83 -2.49
N MET A 51 -7.10 17.83 -1.61
CA MET A 51 -8.29 17.23 -1.01
C MET A 51 -9.11 18.24 -0.20
N GLU A 52 -8.46 19.15 0.52
CA GLU A 52 -9.11 20.20 1.31
C GLU A 52 -9.74 21.28 0.42
N LEU A 53 -9.08 21.65 -0.69
CA LEU A 53 -9.56 22.65 -1.65
C LEU A 53 -10.69 22.10 -2.54
N ASN A 54 -10.68 20.79 -2.82
CA ASN A 54 -11.62 20.13 -3.72
C ASN A 54 -12.42 19.02 -3.01
N PRO A 55 -13.25 19.35 -1.99
CA PRO A 55 -13.95 18.33 -1.19
C PRO A 55 -14.94 17.48 -2.01
N ASN A 56 -15.41 17.99 -3.16
CA ASN A 56 -16.36 17.31 -4.04
C ASN A 56 -15.70 16.30 -4.99
N ASP A 57 -14.37 16.27 -5.08
CA ASP A 57 -13.65 15.30 -5.94
C ASP A 57 -13.55 13.91 -5.30
N GLN A 58 -14.03 13.79 -4.05
CA GLN A 58 -14.04 12.54 -3.30
C GLN A 58 -15.26 11.70 -3.68
N SER A 59 -15.07 10.39 -3.75
CA SER A 59 -16.18 9.42 -3.88
C SER A 59 -16.35 8.65 -2.57
N PRO A 60 -17.59 8.42 -2.11
CA PRO A 60 -17.86 7.42 -1.08
C PRO A 60 -17.27 6.06 -1.48
N TRP A 61 -16.73 5.33 -0.51
CA TRP A 61 -16.10 4.03 -0.76
C TRP A 61 -17.08 3.01 -1.38
N SER A 62 -18.36 3.05 -1.01
CA SER A 62 -19.42 2.24 -1.62
C SER A 62 -19.48 2.41 -3.14
N ASP A 63 -19.34 3.65 -3.61
CA ASP A 63 -19.48 4.00 -5.02
C ASP A 63 -18.23 3.59 -5.78
N VAL A 64 -17.05 3.73 -5.16
CA VAL A 64 -15.79 3.20 -5.69
C VAL A 64 -15.86 1.68 -5.82
N GLN A 65 -16.33 0.97 -4.79
CA GLN A 65 -16.50 -0.48 -4.83
C GLN A 65 -17.47 -0.91 -5.93
N ALA A 66 -18.60 -0.22 -6.07
CA ALA A 66 -19.58 -0.52 -7.11
C ALA A 66 -18.95 -0.38 -8.51
N ARG A 67 -18.20 0.69 -8.77
CA ARG A 67 -17.48 0.88 -10.04
C ARG A 67 -16.45 -0.22 -10.28
N LEU A 68 -15.64 -0.56 -9.27
CA LEU A 68 -14.62 -1.62 -9.41
C LEU A 68 -15.23 -2.98 -9.72
N ARG A 69 -16.36 -3.33 -9.08
CA ARG A 69 -17.05 -4.61 -9.36
C ARG A 69 -17.63 -4.68 -10.77
N GLN A 70 -18.08 -3.56 -11.32
CA GLN A 70 -18.56 -3.49 -12.71
C GLN A 70 -17.43 -3.64 -13.74
N GLN A 71 -16.19 -3.34 -13.35
CA GLN A 71 -15.00 -3.41 -14.20
C GLN A 71 -14.26 -4.75 -14.10
N LEU A 72 -14.64 -5.62 -13.17
CA LEU A 72 -14.10 -6.97 -13.08
C LEU A 72 -14.81 -7.89 -14.08
N PRO A 73 -14.08 -8.68 -14.89
CA PRO A 73 -14.63 -9.62 -15.86
C PRO A 73 -15.40 -10.77 -15.21
#